data_AF-A0A838GUM9-F1
#
_entry.id   AF-A0A838GUM9-F1
#
_cell.length_a   1.000
_cell.length_b   1.000
_cell.length_c   1.000
_cell.angle_alpha   90.00
_cell.angle_beta   90.00
_cell.angle_gamma   90.00
#
_symmetry.space_group_name_H-M   'P 1'
#
loop_
_entity.id
_entity.type
_entity.pdbx_description
1 polymer ?
#
loop_
_entity_poly.entity_id
_entity_poly.type
_entity_poly.pdbx_seq_one_letter_code
_entity_poly.pdbx_strand_id
1 'polypeptide(L)'
;MLAAVERDLAGEPVAVVGVHSPKFPTEGDAELVRAAVRRHGITHPVVVDTGHRIWDAYAVRAWPTLVVVGADGRIVGAAGGEPDREPLLTVLRGVLTEQRALLRNVPLPLAPEPASPGSLAFPGGIAVGGSPEAGGPSQVYVADTGHHQVVAFTAGGRELRRFGTGAPGLVDGGAKAR
;
A
#
# COMPACT_ATOMS: atom_id res chain seq x y z
N MET A 1 -4.99 5.70 3.84
CA MET A 1 -5.22 6.32 5.15
C MET A 1 -4.29 5.79 6.24
N LEU A 2 -4.21 4.47 6.49
CA LEU A 2 -3.33 3.89 7.53
C LEU A 2 -1.86 4.29 7.40
N ALA A 3 -1.31 4.30 6.18
CA ALA A 3 0.06 4.79 5.94
C ALA A 3 0.28 6.25 6.39
N ALA A 4 -0.76 7.09 6.44
CA ALA A 4 -0.66 8.44 7.01
C ALA A 4 -0.61 8.38 8.54
N VAL A 5 -1.49 7.58 9.17
CA VAL A 5 -1.50 7.34 10.62
C VAL A 5 -0.15 6.81 11.11
N GLU A 6 0.43 5.86 10.39
CA GLU A 6 1.77 5.32 10.69
C GLU A 6 2.86 6.41 10.62
N ARG A 7 2.76 7.34 9.66
CA ARG A 7 3.67 8.50 9.60
C ARG A 7 3.45 9.48 10.74
N ASP A 8 2.20 9.74 11.12
CA ASP A 8 1.87 10.67 12.20
C ASP A 8 2.32 10.18 13.57
N LEU A 9 2.38 8.85 13.73
CA LEU A 9 2.82 8.17 14.95
C LEU A 9 4.24 7.59 14.81
N ALA A 10 5.00 8.04 13.82
CA ALA A 10 6.36 7.55 13.61
C ALA A 10 7.22 7.81 14.85
N GLY A 11 7.79 6.74 15.42
CA GLY A 11 8.61 6.80 16.63
C GLY A 11 7.82 6.65 17.94
N GLU A 12 6.49 6.67 17.90
CA GLU A 12 5.64 6.30 19.03
C GLU A 12 5.61 4.76 19.18
N PRO A 13 5.38 4.22 20.39
CA PRO A 13 5.30 2.78 20.64
C PRO A 13 3.94 2.21 20.16
N VAL A 14 3.68 2.33 18.86
CA VAL A 14 2.50 1.81 18.16
C VAL A 14 2.97 0.92 17.01
N ALA A 15 2.36 -0.26 16.89
CA ALA A 15 2.54 -1.13 15.75
C ALA A 15 1.20 -1.33 15.02
N VAL A 16 1.24 -1.27 13.70
CA VAL A 16 0.13 -1.72 12.85
C VAL A 16 0.45 -3.14 12.38
N VAL A 17 -0.56 -4.01 12.36
CA VAL A 17 -0.45 -5.35 11.78
C VAL A 17 -1.63 -5.53 10.84
N GLY A 18 -1.36 -5.74 9.56
CA GLY A 18 -2.38 -6.09 8.58
C GLY A 18 -2.75 -7.56 8.73
N VAL A 19 -4.03 -7.86 8.92
CA VAL A 19 -4.55 -9.24 8.88
C VAL A 19 -5.29 -9.41 7.57
N HIS A 20 -4.61 -9.97 6.57
CA HIS A 20 -5.20 -10.26 5.28
C HIS A 20 -6.07 -11.52 5.39
N SER A 21 -7.38 -11.31 5.55
CA SER A 21 -8.39 -12.37 5.53
C SER A 21 -9.02 -12.43 4.13
N PRO A 22 -8.76 -13.47 3.32
CA PRO A 22 -9.21 -13.55 1.94
C PRO A 22 -10.73 -13.59 1.81
N LYS A 23 -11.32 -12.74 0.97
CA LYS A 23 -12.74 -12.82 0.63
C LYS A 23 -12.99 -13.97 -0.36
N PHE A 24 -12.06 -14.18 -1.28
CA PHE A 24 -12.10 -15.26 -2.27
C PHE A 24 -10.94 -16.25 -2.08
N PRO A 25 -11.11 -17.54 -2.42
CA PRO A 25 -10.05 -18.55 -2.25
C PRO A 25 -8.72 -18.18 -2.92
N THR A 26 -8.78 -17.52 -4.08
CA THR A 26 -7.61 -17.08 -4.85
C THR A 26 -6.84 -15.95 -4.17
N GLU A 27 -7.44 -15.22 -3.24
CA GLU A 27 -6.79 -14.14 -2.50
C GLU A 27 -5.94 -14.66 -1.33
N GLY A 28 -5.96 -15.97 -1.05
CA GLY A 28 -5.14 -16.60 0.00
C GLY A 28 -3.72 -16.96 -0.41
N ASP A 29 -3.35 -16.79 -1.69
CA ASP A 29 -2.00 -17.07 -2.16
C ASP A 29 -1.00 -16.06 -1.59
N ALA A 30 -0.02 -16.57 -0.83
CA ALA A 30 0.96 -15.74 -0.13
C ALA A 30 1.82 -14.89 -1.08
N GLU A 31 2.14 -15.37 -2.28
CA GLU A 31 2.92 -14.60 -3.26
C GLU A 31 2.09 -13.50 -3.90
N LEU A 32 0.80 -13.75 -4.14
CA LEU A 32 -0.12 -12.70 -4.60
C LEU A 32 -0.30 -11.62 -3.52
N VAL A 33 -0.39 -12.01 -2.24
CA VAL A 33 -0.45 -11.06 -1.13
C VAL A 33 0.86 -10.28 -1.02
N ARG A 34 2.03 -10.92 -1.09
CA ARG A 34 3.34 -10.23 -1.11
C ARG A 34 3.43 -9.24 -2.27
N ALA A 35 2.97 -9.62 -3.46
CA ALA A 35 2.92 -8.72 -4.61
C ALA A 35 1.98 -7.52 -4.37
N ALA A 36 0.83 -7.72 -3.73
CA ALA A 36 -0.07 -6.65 -3.34
C ALA A 36 0.55 -5.72 -2.28
N VAL A 37 1.21 -6.28 -1.26
CA VAL A 37 1.97 -5.54 -0.23
C VAL A 37 2.98 -4.61 -0.89
N ARG A 38 3.78 -5.14 -1.83
CA ARG A 38 4.73 -4.33 -2.62
C ARG A 38 4.03 -3.26 -3.46
N ARG A 39 2.98 -3.63 -4.19
CA ARG A 39 2.24 -2.71 -5.08
C ARG A 39 1.61 -1.53 -4.34
N HIS A 40 1.12 -1.76 -3.12
CA HIS A 40 0.47 -0.74 -2.30
C HIS A 40 1.42 -0.04 -1.33
N GLY A 41 2.72 -0.39 -1.33
CA GLY A 41 3.73 0.22 -0.45
C GLY A 41 3.45 -0.02 1.03
N ILE A 42 2.87 -1.18 1.37
CA ILE A 42 2.57 -1.55 2.76
C ILE A 42 3.89 -1.93 3.45
N THR A 43 4.24 -1.20 4.51
CA THR A 43 5.50 -1.39 5.26
C THR A 43 5.29 -2.07 6.61
N HIS A 44 4.07 -2.07 7.15
CA HIS A 44 3.77 -2.82 8.35
C HIS A 44 3.71 -4.33 8.07
N PRO A 45 3.92 -5.16 9.10
CA PRO A 45 3.73 -6.60 9.01
C PRO A 45 2.34 -6.98 8.51
N VAL A 46 2.28 -8.01 7.66
CA VAL A 46 1.03 -8.59 7.17
C VAL A 46 0.99 -10.08 7.48
N VAL A 47 -0.07 -10.52 8.15
CA VAL A 47 -0.39 -11.93 8.37
C VAL A 47 -1.43 -12.35 7.33
N VAL A 48 -1.20 -13.49 6.69
CA VAL A 48 -2.16 -14.10 5.75
C VAL A 48 -3.04 -15.08 6.52
N ASP A 49 -4.29 -14.71 6.78
CA ASP A 49 -5.26 -15.49 7.55
C ASP A 49 -6.22 -16.26 6.63
N THR A 50 -5.69 -17.17 5.82
CA THR A 50 -6.49 -17.93 4.83
C THR A 50 -7.61 -18.78 5.46
N GLY A 51 -7.42 -19.20 6.71
CA GLY A 51 -8.40 -20.00 7.45
C GLY A 51 -9.36 -19.19 8.31
N HIS A 52 -9.34 -17.86 8.22
CA HIS A 52 -10.17 -16.95 9.04
C HIS A 52 -10.02 -17.18 10.56
N ARG A 53 -8.86 -17.67 11.03
CA ARG A 53 -8.65 -17.99 12.45
C ARG A 53 -8.60 -16.72 13.30
N ILE A 54 -7.92 -15.68 12.82
CA ILE A 54 -7.83 -14.39 13.49
C ILE A 54 -9.14 -13.63 13.29
N TRP A 55 -9.67 -13.66 12.06
CA TRP A 55 -10.98 -13.08 11.74
C TRP A 55 -12.09 -13.54 12.69
N ASP A 56 -12.20 -14.86 12.89
CA ASP A 56 -13.20 -15.47 13.77
C ASP A 56 -12.89 -15.19 15.25
N ALA A 57 -11.62 -15.27 15.67
CA ALA A 57 -11.21 -15.00 17.05
C ALA A 57 -11.51 -13.56 17.49
N TYR A 58 -11.44 -12.60 16.56
CA TYR A 58 -11.78 -11.19 16.81
C TYR A 58 -13.24 -10.86 16.48
N ALA A 59 -14.07 -11.87 16.14
CA ALA A 59 -15.48 -11.72 15.78
C ALA A 59 -15.73 -10.68 14.67
N VAL A 60 -14.82 -10.60 13.69
CA VAL A 60 -14.90 -9.65 12.59
C VAL A 60 -16.06 -10.00 11.66
N ARG A 61 -16.77 -8.97 11.15
CA ARG A 61 -17.97 -9.14 10.30
C ARG A 61 -17.94 -8.34 9.00
N ALA A 62 -16.95 -7.47 8.82
CA ALA A 62 -16.86 -6.62 7.64
C ALA A 62 -15.41 -6.28 7.30
N TRP A 63 -15.12 -6.16 6.01
CA TRP A 63 -13.89 -5.53 5.53
C TRP A 63 -14.14 -4.03 5.25
N PRO A 64 -13.22 -3.12 5.62
CA PRO A 64 -12.17 -3.32 6.62
C PRO A 64 -12.75 -3.32 8.04
N THR A 65 -11.99 -3.86 9.00
CA THR A 65 -12.24 -3.70 10.44
C THR A 65 -10.91 -3.37 11.12
N LEU A 66 -10.91 -2.35 11.97
CA LEU A 66 -9.77 -2.03 12.84
C LEU A 66 -10.07 -2.49 14.26
N VAL A 67 -9.04 -3.04 14.91
CA VAL A 67 -9.06 -3.39 16.34
C VAL A 67 -7.86 -2.74 17.00
N VAL A 68 -8.11 -1.96 18.05
CA VAL A 68 -7.07 -1.35 18.89
C VAL A 68 -6.85 -2.27 20.08
N VAL A 69 -5.61 -2.74 20.25
CA VAL A 69 -5.19 -3.57 21.37
C VAL A 69 -4.23 -2.75 22.23
N GLY A 70 -4.50 -2.68 23.52
CA GLY A 70 -3.64 -2.00 24.50
C GLY A 70 -2.36 -2.77 24.78
N ALA A 71 -1.40 -2.10 25.42
CA ALA A 71 -0.14 -2.65 25.90
C ALA A 71 -0.32 -3.77 26.95
N ASP A 72 -1.48 -3.83 27.59
CA ASP A 72 -1.89 -4.90 28.51
C ASP A 72 -2.51 -6.13 27.80
N GLY A 73 -2.58 -6.10 26.47
CA GLY A 73 -3.13 -7.17 25.64
C GLY A 73 -4.66 -7.16 25.53
N ARG A 74 -5.36 -6.16 26.09
CA ARG A 74 -6.81 -6.06 26.02
C ARG A 74 -7.27 -5.25 24.81
N ILE A 75 -8.43 -5.59 24.26
CA ILE A 75 -9.07 -4.80 23.21
C ILE A 75 -9.61 -3.51 23.82
N VAL A 76 -9.14 -2.37 23.32
CA VAL A 76 -9.63 -1.03 23.68
C VAL A 76 -10.89 -0.69 22.87
N GLY A 77 -10.91 -1.08 21.60
CA GLY A 77 -12.05 -0.85 20.73
C GLY A 77 -11.91 -1.53 19.38
N ALA A 78 -13.04 -1.71 18.68
CA ALA A 78 -13.08 -2.22 17.33
C ALA A 78 -14.13 -1.46 16.50
N ALA A 79 -13.83 -1.20 15.24
CA ALA A 79 -14.72 -0.52 14.31
C ALA A 79 -14.65 -1.15 12.93
N GLY A 80 -15.80 -1.53 12.38
CA GLY A 80 -15.95 -1.99 11.00
C GLY A 80 -16.31 -0.83 10.08
N GLY A 81 -15.90 -0.94 8.81
CA GLY A 81 -16.03 0.11 7.81
C GLY A 81 -14.73 0.88 7.59
N GLU A 82 -14.69 1.69 6.53
CA GLU A 82 -13.51 2.50 6.22
C GLU A 82 -13.22 3.44 7.41
N PRO A 83 -12.03 3.36 8.00
CA PRO A 83 -11.69 4.18 9.16
C PRO A 83 -11.56 5.66 8.80
N ASP A 84 -11.94 6.51 9.75
CA ASP A 84 -11.62 7.93 9.73
C ASP A 84 -10.30 8.19 10.48
N ARG A 85 -9.41 8.99 9.88
CA ARG A 85 -8.08 9.26 10.42
C ARG A 85 -8.12 9.93 11.80
N GLU A 86 -8.88 11.01 11.95
CA GLU A 86 -8.88 11.81 13.20
C GLU A 86 -9.46 11.07 14.41
N PRO A 87 -10.60 10.37 14.31
CA PRO A 87 -11.09 9.53 15.40
C PRO A 87 -10.09 8.44 15.78
N LEU A 88 -9.46 7.78 14.80
CA LEU A 88 -8.45 6.76 15.07
C LEU A 88 -7.23 7.34 15.81
N LEU A 89 -6.70 8.48 15.36
CA LEU A 89 -5.59 9.15 16.04
C LEU A 89 -5.95 9.58 17.47
N THR A 90 -7.18 10.05 17.69
CA THR A 90 -7.68 10.41 19.03
C THR A 90 -7.64 9.20 19.96
N VAL A 91 -8.16 8.05 19.52
CA VAL A 91 -8.14 6.81 20.31
C VAL A 91 -6.71 6.36 20.59
N LEU A 92 -5.85 6.30 19.57
CA LEU A 92 -4.46 5.86 19.73
C LEU A 92 -3.67 6.76 20.69
N ARG A 93 -3.81 8.09 20.60
CA ARG A 93 -3.17 9.04 21.52
C ARG A 93 -3.69 8.91 22.95
N GLY A 94 -4.98 8.62 23.13
CA GLY A 94 -5.56 8.30 24.42
C GLY A 94 -4.88 7.08 25.05
N VAL A 95 -4.82 5.96 24.31
CA VAL A 95 -4.16 4.72 24.78
C VAL A 95 -2.69 4.95 25.09
N LEU A 96 -1.96 5.66 24.22
CA LEU A 96 -0.55 6.00 24.44
C LEU A 96 -0.33 6.78 25.74
N THR A 97 -1.24 7.70 26.06
CA THR A 97 -1.18 8.52 27.27
C THR A 97 -1.51 7.69 28.51
N GLU A 98 -2.63 6.96 28.48
CA GLU A 98 -3.14 6.19 29.62
C GLU A 98 -2.23 5.02 29.99
N GLN A 99 -1.64 4.36 28.99
CA GLN A 99 -0.84 3.15 29.19
C GLN A 99 0.67 3.39 29.11
N ARG A 100 1.11 4.66 29.24
CA ARG A 100 2.52 5.07 29.10
C ARG A 100 3.51 4.20 29.88
N ALA A 101 3.14 3.76 31.08
CA ALA A 101 3.99 2.94 31.94
C ALA A 101 4.19 1.49 31.46
N LEU A 102 3.30 0.99 30.59
CA LEU A 102 3.34 -0.39 30.06
C LEU A 102 4.01 -0.46 28.67
N LEU A 103 4.06 0.66 27.95
CA LEU A 103 4.53 0.71 26.57
C LEU A 103 6.03 0.42 26.46
N ARG A 104 6.40 -0.30 25.41
CA ARG A 104 7.78 -0.56 25.03
C ARG A 104 7.98 -0.14 23.59
N ASN A 105 8.95 0.74 23.35
CA ASN A 105 9.31 1.14 22.00
C ASN A 105 10.45 0.25 21.48
N VAL A 106 10.11 -1.02 21.21
CA VAL A 106 11.04 -2.00 20.65
C VAL A 106 10.62 -2.27 19.22
N PRO A 107 11.48 -2.00 18.23
CA PRO A 107 11.17 -2.33 16.84
C PRO A 107 10.85 -3.81 16.69
N LEU A 108 9.83 -4.12 15.88
CA LEU A 108 9.56 -5.50 15.52
C LEU A 108 10.76 -6.06 14.71
N PRO A 109 11.17 -7.32 14.93
CA PRO A 109 12.28 -7.93 14.21
C PRO A 109 11.85 -8.36 12.79
N LEU A 110 11.29 -7.42 12.02
CA LEU A 110 10.73 -7.64 10.69
C LEU A 110 11.30 -6.60 9.72
N ALA A 111 11.57 -7.03 8.50
CA ALA A 111 12.05 -6.17 7.43
C ALA A 111 10.93 -5.93 6.41
N PRO A 112 10.88 -4.75 5.77
CA PRO A 112 9.97 -4.51 4.66
C PRO A 112 10.19 -5.49 3.50
N GLU A 113 9.14 -5.75 2.76
CA GLU A 113 9.22 -6.54 1.53
C GLU A 113 10.11 -5.84 0.50
N PRO A 114 11.12 -6.53 -0.09
CA PRO A 114 12.02 -5.92 -1.05
C PRO A 114 11.26 -5.53 -2.32
N ALA A 115 11.70 -4.46 -3.00
CA ALA A 115 11.12 -4.05 -4.26
C ALA A 115 11.25 -5.15 -5.34
N SER A 116 10.26 -5.23 -6.23
CA SER A 116 10.34 -6.14 -7.38
C SER A 116 11.47 -5.71 -8.32
N PRO A 117 12.29 -6.64 -8.85
CA PRO A 117 13.34 -6.31 -9.81
C PRO A 117 12.73 -5.95 -11.18
N GLY A 118 13.32 -5.00 -11.90
CA GLY A 118 12.94 -4.66 -13.27
C GLY A 118 12.99 -3.15 -13.59
N SER A 119 12.73 -2.80 -14.85
CA SER A 119 12.64 -1.41 -15.32
C SER A 119 11.21 -0.82 -15.25
N LEU A 120 10.24 -1.67 -14.91
CA LEU A 120 8.83 -1.37 -14.70
C LEU A 120 8.38 -2.04 -13.38
N ALA A 121 7.44 -1.42 -12.68
CA ALA A 121 6.83 -1.92 -11.46
C ALA A 121 5.31 -1.89 -11.59
N PHE A 122 4.70 -3.08 -11.53
CA PHE A 122 3.24 -3.26 -11.57
C PHE A 122 2.53 -2.49 -12.69
N PRO A 123 2.91 -2.68 -13.97
CA PRO A 123 2.28 -1.97 -15.07
C PRO A 123 0.78 -2.28 -15.15
N GLY A 124 -0.05 -1.24 -15.04
CA GLY A 124 -1.51 -1.38 -14.93
C GLY A 124 -2.25 -1.24 -16.26
N GLY A 125 -1.59 -0.76 -17.31
CA GLY A 125 -2.22 -0.52 -18.60
C GLY A 125 -1.22 -0.27 -19.72
N ILE A 126 -1.69 -0.49 -20.94
CA ILE A 126 -0.92 -0.30 -22.17
C ILE A 126 -1.80 0.40 -23.21
N ALA A 127 -1.21 1.33 -23.96
CA ALA A 127 -1.84 1.98 -25.09
C ALA A 127 -0.87 2.04 -26.27
N VAL A 128 -1.39 2.00 -27.48
CA VAL A 128 -0.61 2.19 -28.71
C VAL A 128 -1.03 3.52 -29.31
N GLY A 129 -0.06 4.33 -29.71
CA GLY A 129 -0.29 5.64 -30.30
C GLY A 129 0.76 6.00 -31.35
N GLY A 130 0.75 7.26 -31.75
CA GLY A 130 1.47 7.76 -32.93
C GLY A 130 0.56 7.89 -34.14
N SER A 131 1.04 8.56 -35.18
CA SER A 131 0.30 8.76 -36.43
C SER A 131 1.00 8.04 -37.58
N PRO A 132 0.90 6.70 -37.68
CA PRO A 132 1.40 5.98 -38.84
C PRO A 132 0.81 6.51 -40.16
N GLU A 133 -0.43 7.00 -40.10
CA GLU A 133 -1.16 7.62 -41.23
C GLU A 133 -0.58 8.98 -41.65
N ALA A 134 0.14 9.66 -40.75
CA ALA A 134 0.89 10.89 -41.03
C ALA A 134 2.41 10.64 -41.17
N GLY A 135 2.83 9.37 -41.34
CA GLY A 135 4.23 8.97 -41.49
C GLY A 135 5.04 8.90 -40.19
N GLY A 136 4.42 9.07 -39.02
CA GLY A 136 5.07 8.94 -37.72
C GLY A 136 5.19 7.49 -37.25
N PRO A 137 6.24 7.11 -36.52
CA PRO A 137 6.39 5.74 -36.02
C PRO A 137 5.37 5.43 -34.92
N SER A 138 4.84 4.20 -34.90
CA SER A 138 4.01 3.71 -33.80
C SER A 138 4.80 3.65 -32.49
N GLN A 139 4.15 4.08 -31.41
CA GLN A 139 4.68 4.07 -30.05
C GLN A 139 3.77 3.26 -29.13
N VAL A 140 4.37 2.67 -28.10
CA VAL A 140 3.69 1.94 -27.04
C VAL A 140 3.86 2.72 -25.74
N TYR A 141 2.77 3.05 -25.07
CA TYR A 141 2.76 3.70 -23.76
C TYR A 141 2.36 2.69 -22.71
N VAL A 142 3.17 2.56 -21.66
CA VAL A 142 2.90 1.68 -20.53
C VAL A 142 2.67 2.52 -19.29
N ALA A 143 1.56 2.31 -18.60
CA ALA A 143 1.28 2.89 -17.30
C ALA A 143 2.06 2.11 -16.24
N ASP A 144 3.25 2.60 -15.89
CA ASP A 144 4.17 2.03 -14.91
C ASP A 144 3.74 2.43 -13.48
N THR A 145 2.60 1.86 -13.05
CA THR A 145 1.83 2.33 -11.89
C THR A 145 2.62 2.31 -10.60
N GLY A 146 3.45 1.29 -10.37
CA GLY A 146 4.29 1.17 -9.18
C GLY A 146 5.42 2.19 -9.09
N HIS A 147 5.79 2.83 -10.20
CA HIS A 147 6.73 3.96 -10.21
C HIS A 147 6.02 5.31 -10.43
N HIS A 148 4.68 5.36 -10.38
CA HIS A 148 3.91 6.59 -10.55
C HIS A 148 4.25 7.37 -11.84
N GLN A 149 4.41 6.65 -12.96
CA GLN A 149 4.81 7.24 -14.23
C GLN A 149 4.20 6.51 -15.44
N VAL A 150 4.30 7.13 -16.62
CA VAL A 150 4.04 6.51 -17.93
C VAL A 150 5.35 6.42 -18.69
N VAL A 151 5.61 5.29 -19.34
CA VAL A 151 6.83 5.05 -20.12
C VAL A 151 6.45 4.83 -21.59
N ALA A 152 7.04 5.61 -22.48
CA ALA A 152 6.88 5.45 -23.93
C ALA A 152 8.01 4.60 -24.50
N PHE A 153 7.66 3.68 -25.39
CA PHE A 153 8.54 2.78 -26.12
C PHE A 153 8.28 2.89 -27.62
N THR A 154 9.29 2.55 -28.41
CA THR A 154 9.10 2.17 -29.81
C THR A 154 8.29 0.88 -29.93
N ALA A 155 7.71 0.60 -31.10
CA ALA A 155 7.09 -0.70 -31.39
C ALA A 155 8.04 -1.90 -31.18
N GLY A 156 9.37 -1.69 -31.31
CA GLY A 156 10.40 -2.70 -31.05
C GLY A 156 10.82 -2.83 -29.57
N GLY A 157 10.16 -2.14 -28.64
CA GLY A 157 10.43 -2.25 -27.20
C GLY A 157 11.59 -1.39 -26.67
N ARG A 158 12.25 -0.59 -27.52
CA ARG A 158 13.24 0.39 -27.04
C ARG A 158 12.55 1.55 -26.34
N GLU A 159 12.97 1.88 -25.12
CA GLU A 159 12.47 3.02 -24.35
C GLU A 159 12.77 4.34 -25.08
N LEU A 160 11.78 5.24 -25.10
CA LEU A 160 11.87 6.57 -25.69
C LEU A 160 11.92 7.65 -24.61
N ARG A 161 11.01 7.57 -23.62
CA ARG A 161 10.83 8.61 -22.60
C ARG A 161 9.98 8.13 -21.42
N ARG A 162 10.17 8.74 -20.26
CA ARG A 162 9.33 8.62 -19.07
C ARG A 162 8.61 9.93 -18.74
N PHE A 163 7.38 9.82 -18.27
CA PHE A 163 6.52 10.92 -17.85
C PHE A 163 6.07 10.67 -16.40
N GLY A 164 6.53 11.51 -15.47
CA GLY A 164 6.30 11.37 -14.04
C GLY A 164 7.55 11.71 -13.24
N THR A 165 7.40 11.91 -11.93
CA THR A 165 8.52 12.24 -11.02
C THR A 165 9.09 11.01 -10.31
N GLY A 166 8.49 9.84 -10.51
CA GLY A 166 8.81 8.62 -9.75
C GLY A 166 8.12 8.55 -8.38
N ALA A 167 7.37 9.58 -7.99
CA ALA A 167 6.68 9.67 -6.71
C ALA A 167 5.18 9.97 -6.92
N PRO A 168 4.29 9.56 -5.98
CA PRO A 168 2.90 9.96 -6.03
C PRO A 168 2.77 11.49 -6.02
N GLY A 169 1.95 12.05 -6.91
CA GLY A 169 1.71 13.47 -6.97
C GLY A 169 0.74 13.88 -8.07
N LEU A 170 0.28 15.12 -8.01
CA LEU A 170 -0.57 15.77 -9.01
C LEU A 170 0.17 16.95 -9.68
N VAL A 171 1.50 16.90 -9.65
CA VAL A 171 2.33 17.98 -10.21
C VAL A 171 2.37 17.82 -11.72
N ASP A 172 1.82 18.80 -12.42
CA ASP A 172 1.95 18.89 -13.87
C ASP A 172 3.37 19.33 -14.28
N GLY A 173 3.79 18.89 -15.46
CA GLY A 173 5.00 19.40 -16.11
C GLY A 173 4.74 20.69 -16.87
N GLY A 174 5.80 21.47 -17.11
CA GLY A 174 5.71 22.60 -18.04
C GLY A 174 5.43 22.11 -19.47
N ALA A 175 4.43 22.70 -20.14
CA ALA A 175 4.15 22.48 -21.55
C ALA A 175 5.29 23.04 -22.43
N LYS A 176 6.39 22.30 -22.56
CA LYS A 176 7.36 22.55 -23.62
C LYS A 176 7.20 21.49 -24.68
N ALA A 177 6.38 21.82 -25.68
CA ALA A 177 6.47 21.23 -27.00
C ALA A 177 7.91 21.40 -27.50
N ARG A 178 8.54 20.29 -27.87
CA ARG A 178 9.69 20.28 -28.78
C ARG A 178 9.22 19.63 -30.06
#